data_AF-A0A8J8D4C4-F1
#
_entry.id   AF-A0A8J8D4C4-F1
#
_cell.length_a   1.000
_cell.length_b   1.000
_cell.length_c   1.000
_cell.angle_alpha   90.00
_cell.angle_beta   90.00
_cell.angle_gamma   90.00
#
_symmetry.space_group_name_H-M   'P 1'
#
loop_
_entity.id
_entity.type
_entity.pdbx_description
1 polymer ?
#
loop_
_entity_poly.entity_id
_entity_poly.type
_entity_poly.pdbx_seq_one_letter_code
_entity_poly.pdbx_strand_id
1 'polypeptide(L)'
;MLAKYPFELPKDRPLSKREIAQALRWAIEAELDAISFYEQLAELVEDERIKHIFYDVANEEKEHVGEFLAALLEVDEELGKYMKEGFDEVEEETGIRVEL
;
A
#
# COMPACT_ATOMS: atom_id res chain seq x y z
N MET A 1 -8.18 10.30 3.58
CA MET A 1 -8.15 11.14 2.36
C MET A 1 -6.98 12.11 2.32
N LEU A 2 -6.00 11.74 1.52
CA LEU A 2 -4.69 12.37 1.22
C LEU A 2 -4.71 13.80 0.64
N ALA A 3 -5.77 14.58 0.84
CA ALA A 3 -5.90 15.95 0.31
C ALA A 3 -4.85 16.95 0.84
N LYS A 4 -3.88 16.50 1.65
CA LYS A 4 -2.89 17.35 2.30
C LYS A 4 -1.50 16.74 2.37
N TYR A 5 -0.99 16.22 1.27
CA TYR A 5 0.46 16.22 1.06
C TYR A 5 0.79 16.97 -0.22
N PRO A 6 1.65 17.99 -0.09
CA PRO A 6 3.03 17.66 -0.39
C PRO A 6 3.97 18.21 0.68
N PHE A 7 4.75 17.31 1.29
CA PHE A 7 6.15 17.67 1.53
C PHE A 7 6.69 18.23 0.20
N GLU A 8 7.44 19.33 0.23
CA GLU A 8 7.91 20.03 -0.97
C GLU A 8 8.78 19.11 -1.84
N LEU A 9 8.15 18.30 -2.68
CA LEU A 9 8.85 17.57 -3.72
C LEU A 9 9.48 18.60 -4.65
N PRO A 10 10.75 18.39 -5.05
CA PRO A 10 11.42 19.28 -5.96
C PRO A 10 10.62 19.37 -7.26
N LYS A 11 10.36 20.60 -7.72
CA LYS A 11 9.63 20.86 -8.98
C LYS A 11 10.57 21.06 -10.16
N ASP A 12 11.85 21.23 -9.89
CA ASP A 12 12.90 21.68 -10.80
C ASP A 12 14.00 20.62 -11.02
N ARG A 13 13.94 19.49 -10.31
CA ARG A 13 14.84 18.36 -10.52
C ARG A 13 14.12 17.02 -10.35
N PRO A 14 14.66 15.93 -10.91
CA PRO A 14 14.21 14.58 -10.59
C PRO A 14 14.36 14.26 -9.09
N LEU A 15 13.55 13.31 -8.63
CA LEU A 15 13.63 12.79 -7.26
C LEU A 15 14.92 12.00 -7.05
N SER A 16 15.51 12.14 -5.87
CA SER A 16 16.58 11.28 -5.38
C SER A 16 16.03 9.91 -5.01
N LYS A 17 16.91 8.89 -4.91
CA LYS A 17 16.54 7.52 -4.47
C LYS A 17 15.70 7.52 -3.17
N ARG A 18 16.07 8.36 -2.19
CA ARG A 18 15.33 8.52 -0.93
C ARG A 18 13.95 9.13 -1.11
N GLU A 19 13.82 10.14 -1.96
CA GLU A 19 12.52 10.78 -2.25
C GLU A 19 11.60 9.85 -3.04
N ILE A 20 12.15 9.02 -3.94
CA ILE A 20 11.39 7.97 -4.64
C ILE A 20 10.86 6.94 -3.65
N ALA A 21 11.71 6.41 -2.76
CA ALA A 21 11.26 5.48 -1.71
C ALA A 21 10.14 6.10 -0.84
N GLN A 22 10.26 7.38 -0.48
CA GLN A 22 9.23 8.07 0.26
C GLN A 22 7.92 8.22 -0.53
N ALA A 23 8.00 8.54 -1.82
CA ALA A 23 6.82 8.63 -2.68
C ALA A 23 6.10 7.29 -2.82
N LEU A 24 6.85 6.18 -2.93
CA LEU A 24 6.28 4.83 -2.98
C LEU A 24 5.59 4.44 -1.67
N ARG A 25 6.16 4.80 -0.52
CA ARG A 25 5.49 4.60 0.79
C ARG A 25 4.16 5.36 0.87
N TRP A 26 4.10 6.59 0.35
CA TRP A 26 2.85 7.35 0.28
C TRP A 26 1.84 6.75 -0.69
N ALA A 27 2.30 6.19 -1.82
CA ALA A 27 1.42 5.47 -2.73
C ALA A 27 0.79 4.25 -2.04
N ILE A 28 1.59 3.44 -1.32
CA ILE A 28 1.07 2.31 -0.53
C ILE A 28 0.06 2.78 0.53
N GLU A 29 0.34 3.89 1.24
CA GLU A 29 -0.61 4.48 2.20
C GLU A 29 -1.91 4.90 1.52
N ALA A 30 -1.83 5.45 0.30
CA ALA A 30 -3.00 5.83 -0.49
C ALA A 30 -3.88 4.64 -0.82
N GLU A 31 -3.27 3.56 -1.32
CA GLU A 31 -4.02 2.38 -1.69
C GLU A 31 -4.63 1.69 -0.47
N LEU A 32 -3.94 1.63 0.68
CA LEU A 32 -4.51 1.10 1.92
C LEU A 32 -5.69 1.93 2.45
N ASP A 33 -5.64 3.27 2.34
CA ASP A 33 -6.77 4.16 2.66
C ASP A 33 -7.94 3.90 1.69
N ALA A 34 -7.65 3.75 0.39
CA ALA A 34 -8.64 3.48 -0.65
C ALA A 34 -9.34 2.13 -0.44
N ILE A 35 -8.60 1.05 -0.18
CA ILE A 35 -9.14 -0.28 0.15
C ILE A 35 -10.12 -0.17 1.32
N SER A 36 -9.67 0.42 2.43
CA SER A 36 -10.48 0.57 3.64
C SER A 36 -11.73 1.41 3.39
N PHE A 37 -11.61 2.48 2.60
CA PHE A 37 -12.70 3.38 2.25
C PHE A 37 -13.75 2.70 1.38
N TYR A 38 -13.34 2.03 0.30
CA TYR A 38 -14.27 1.37 -0.62
C TYR A 38 -14.97 0.17 0.03
N GLU A 39 -14.26 -0.64 0.81
CA GLU A 39 -14.88 -1.76 1.55
C GLU A 39 -15.93 -1.24 2.55
N GLN A 40 -15.64 -0.18 3.31
CA GLN A 40 -16.62 0.42 4.23
C GLN A 40 -17.84 0.98 3.50
N LEU A 41 -17.67 1.59 2.33
CA LEU A 41 -18.79 2.05 1.51
C LEU A 41 -19.61 0.88 0.95
N ALA A 42 -18.95 -0.19 0.52
CA ALA A 42 -19.62 -1.39 0.00
C ALA A 42 -20.60 -1.98 1.03
N GLU A 43 -20.20 -2.05 2.31
CA GLU A 43 -21.05 -2.52 3.42
C GLU A 43 -22.29 -1.66 3.65
N LEU A 44 -22.28 -0.39 3.22
CA LEU A 44 -23.38 0.55 3.38
C LEU A 44 -24.33 0.62 2.16
N VAL A 45 -24.01 -0.08 1.08
CA VAL A 45 -24.78 -0.06 -0.18
C VAL A 45 -25.70 -1.28 -0.27
N GLU A 46 -27.01 -1.05 -0.48
CA GLU A 46 -27.99 -2.14 -0.64
C GLU A 46 -28.06 -2.70 -2.07
N ASP A 47 -27.79 -1.90 -3.10
CA ASP A 47 -27.79 -2.38 -4.49
C ASP A 47 -26.55 -3.25 -4.74
N GLU A 48 -26.77 -4.56 -4.83
CA GLU A 48 -25.71 -5.56 -5.01
C GLU A 48 -24.81 -5.30 -6.22
N ARG A 49 -25.33 -4.66 -7.29
CA ARG A 49 -24.52 -4.33 -8.47
C ARG A 49 -23.54 -3.20 -8.18
N ILE A 50 -23.96 -2.22 -7.39
CA ILE A 50 -23.12 -1.08 -6.99
C ILE A 50 -22.13 -1.50 -5.90
N LYS A 51 -22.57 -2.33 -4.95
CA LYS A 51 -21.71 -2.97 -3.95
C LYS A 51 -20.58 -3.76 -4.62
N HIS A 52 -20.92 -4.54 -5.66
CA HIS A 52 -19.91 -5.28 -6.42
C HIS A 52 -18.83 -4.36 -7.01
N ILE A 53 -19.20 -3.21 -7.58
CA ILE A 53 -18.23 -2.24 -8.11
C ILE A 53 -17.28 -1.75 -7.01
N PHE A 54 -17.79 -1.41 -5.82
CA PHE A 54 -16.91 -0.97 -4.72
C PHE A 54 -15.90 -2.05 -4.31
N TYR A 55 -16.33 -3.30 -4.18
CA TYR A 55 -15.39 -4.38 -3.85
C TYR A 55 -14.42 -4.69 -4.99
N ASP A 56 -14.87 -4.59 -6.24
CA ASP A 56 -14.02 -4.82 -7.41
C ASP A 56 -12.88 -3.80 -7.44
N VAL A 57 -13.22 -2.52 -7.32
CA VAL A 57 -12.21 -1.44 -7.20
C VAL A 57 -11.32 -1.66 -5.98
N ALA A 58 -11.88 -1.99 -4.81
CA ALA A 58 -11.08 -2.28 -3.62
C ALA A 58 -10.10 -3.44 -3.81
N ASN A 59 -10.42 -4.42 -4.65
CA ASN A 59 -9.51 -5.52 -4.97
C ASN A 59 -8.42 -5.08 -5.95
N GLU A 60 -8.72 -4.23 -6.94
CA GLU A 60 -7.70 -3.61 -7.79
C GLU A 60 -6.68 -2.82 -6.96
N GLU A 61 -7.13 -2.04 -5.97
CA GLU A 61 -6.20 -1.30 -5.10
C GLU A 61 -5.29 -2.22 -4.27
N LYS A 62 -5.74 -3.45 -3.92
CA LYS A 62 -4.87 -4.46 -3.27
C LYS A 62 -3.76 -4.93 -4.20
N GLU A 63 -4.04 -5.07 -5.49
CA GLU A 63 -3.02 -5.37 -6.49
C GLU A 63 -2.02 -4.20 -6.60
N HIS A 64 -2.51 -2.97 -6.62
CA HIS A 64 -1.65 -1.76 -6.64
C HIS A 64 -0.74 -1.65 -5.40
N VAL A 65 -1.20 -2.05 -4.20
CA VAL A 65 -0.32 -2.17 -3.02
C VAL A 65 0.86 -3.08 -3.31
N GLY A 66 0.62 -4.23 -3.96
CA GLY A 66 1.66 -5.16 -4.38
C GLY A 66 2.65 -4.56 -5.37
N GLU A 67 2.16 -3.84 -6.38
CA GLU A 67 2.99 -3.16 -7.38
C GLU A 67 3.92 -2.12 -6.75
N PHE A 68 3.38 -1.24 -5.89
CA PHE A 68 4.18 -0.21 -5.23
C PHE A 68 5.13 -0.79 -4.19
N LEU A 69 4.73 -1.85 -3.48
CA LEU A 69 5.62 -2.54 -2.55
C LEU A 69 6.80 -3.17 -3.29
N ALA A 70 6.57 -3.86 -4.40
CA ALA A 70 7.64 -4.42 -5.21
C ALA A 70 8.63 -3.35 -5.68
N ALA A 71 8.13 -2.22 -6.18
CA ALA A 71 8.97 -1.08 -6.57
C ALA A 71 9.72 -0.47 -5.37
N LEU A 72 9.11 -0.41 -4.19
CA LEU A 72 9.75 0.13 -2.99
C LEU A 72 10.91 -0.76 -2.54
N LEU A 73 10.75 -2.08 -2.57
CA LEU A 73 11.79 -3.02 -2.18
C LEU A 73 13.00 -3.01 -3.12
N GLU A 74 12.78 -2.77 -4.42
CA GLU A 74 13.86 -2.54 -5.39
C GLU A 74 14.65 -1.26 -5.08
N VAL A 75 13.95 -0.20 -4.63
CA VAL A 75 14.57 1.08 -4.31
C VAL A 75 15.17 1.09 -2.89
N ASP A 76 14.65 0.31 -1.96
CA ASP A 76 15.03 0.29 -0.55
C ASP A 76 15.32 -1.14 -0.07
N GLU A 77 16.47 -1.68 -0.49
CA GLU A 77 16.90 -3.05 -0.15
C GLU A 77 17.01 -3.29 1.37
N GLU A 78 17.34 -2.25 2.15
CA GLU A 78 17.42 -2.34 3.62
C GLU A 78 16.04 -2.59 4.23
N LEU A 79 15.00 -1.92 3.73
CA LEU A 79 13.62 -2.21 4.12
C LEU A 79 13.26 -3.67 3.84
N GLY A 80 13.64 -4.22 2.69
CA GLY A 80 13.37 -5.62 2.35
C GLY A 80 13.99 -6.62 3.34
N LYS A 81 15.21 -6.33 3.82
CA LYS A 81 15.85 -7.14 4.87
C LYS A 81 15.02 -7.09 6.17
N TYR A 82 14.66 -5.90 6.65
CA TYR A 82 13.89 -5.76 7.89
C TYR A 82 12.46 -6.32 7.76
N MET A 83 11.83 -6.21 6.60
CA MET A 83 10.54 -6.85 6.36
C MET A 83 10.63 -8.35 6.49
N LYS A 84 11.66 -8.99 5.92
CA LYS A 84 11.87 -10.42 6.10
C LYS A 84 12.06 -10.79 7.58
N GLU A 85 12.90 -10.05 8.31
CA GLU A 85 13.10 -10.26 9.75
C GLU A 85 11.78 -10.16 10.53
N GLY A 86 10.90 -9.21 10.18
CA GLY A 86 9.58 -9.09 10.80
C GLY A 86 8.63 -10.24 10.48
N PHE A 87 8.71 -10.84 9.28
CA PHE A 87 7.93 -12.03 8.94
C PHE A 87 8.42 -13.24 9.75
N ASP A 88 9.75 -13.42 9.84
CA ASP A 88 10.37 -14.47 10.63
C ASP A 88 10.00 -14.31 12.13
N GLU A 89 10.00 -13.08 12.67
CA GLU A 89 9.62 -12.77 14.06
C GLU A 89 8.15 -13.15 14.36
N VAL A 90 7.21 -12.85 13.45
CA VAL A 90 5.80 -13.26 13.62
C VAL A 90 5.64 -14.78 13.62
N GLU A 91 6.36 -15.49 12.74
CA GLU A 91 6.35 -16.96 12.71
C GLU A 91 6.92 -17.53 14.03
N GLU A 92 8.02 -16.98 14.54
CA GLU A 92 8.64 -17.42 15.80
C GLU A 92 7.76 -17.17 17.03
N GLU A 93 7.12 -16.00 17.13
CA GLU A 93 6.33 -15.62 18.30
C GLU A 93 4.93 -16.26 18.33
N THR A 94 4.32 -16.43 17.15
CA THR A 94 2.89 -16.79 17.04
C THR A 94 2.62 -18.09 16.31
N GLY A 95 3.60 -18.61 15.55
CA GLY A 95 3.42 -19.73 14.64
C GLY A 95 2.62 -19.40 13.37
N ILE A 96 2.28 -18.13 13.13
CA ILE A 96 1.62 -17.70 11.90
C ILE A 96 2.67 -17.63 10.79
N ARG A 97 2.48 -18.47 9.76
CA ARG A 97 3.33 -18.47 8.57
C ARG A 97 2.63 -17.75 7.42
N VAL A 98 3.31 -16.78 6.82
CA VAL A 98 2.79 -15.99 5.70
C VAL A 98 3.42 -16.49 4.39
N GLU A 99 2.58 -16.82 3.42
CA GLU A 99 2.97 -17.10 2.04
C GLU A 99 2.31 -16.04 1.14
N LEU A 100 3.13 -15.38 0.29
CA LEU A 100 2.70 -14.37 -0.67
C LEU A 100 2.75 -14.94 -2.09
#